data_AF-A0A2I9D8A0-F1
#
_entry.id   AF-A0A2I9D8A0-F1
#
_cell.length_a   1.000
_cell.length_b   1.000
_cell.length_c   1.000
_cell.angle_alpha   90.00
_cell.angle_beta   90.00
_cell.angle_gamma   90.00
#
_symmetry.space_group_name_H-M   'P 1'
#
loop_
_entity.id
_entity.type
_entity.pdbx_description
1 polymer ?
#
loop_
_entity_poly.entity_id
_entity_poly.type
_entity_poly.pdbx_seq_one_letter_code
_entity_poly.pdbx_strand_id
1 'polypeptide(L)'
;MLGADVASTAADKTLWAVVGSNGMTVTPATNVDDIVLTAGSEVRVLRVQDRDGDGLTAAEEYFHGTDDANPDTDGDSLSDADEARVGWTVNAQGVPGYPRQVYPNPANPDTDGDGLSDAQEKAQGTDPRNADTDGDGLRDSADPEPLVPRNLPPVVSDVSATPFGFRVTLAGRASDPDGTLKTVSIDWGDGGTPTVLNDNFSPFSLTHDYALCAPKPIRVTATDTRGGTTTAAVGAAVTCPPTNGLRAYYRFNNSTQDAGPGGLNGMVTPAPVPAADRFGNPQEAFTFANAGSTGNVPTAFTANLGTGETVDNQITLAAWVKADNWMSAEGSKYIMGLERGPTLSVASGRLQYWIRTKYPDNNFIGLSGPQSGEFMPTNRWVFVVGRTAFVNGRYVLSLFVDGVNVAESVLPAGVTSPSAFECGRLVVGPAVSSTSCRGALTPTSFGGQADDVRVYNRPLSDEEIATL
;
A
#
# COMPACT_ATOMS: atom_id res chain seq x y z
N MET A 1 -45.89 41.02 28.62
CA MET A 1 -47.33 41.32 28.40
C MET A 1 -48.05 39.99 28.44
N LEU A 2 -49.13 39.88 29.21
CA LEU A 2 -49.99 38.70 29.19
C LEU A 2 -51.34 39.17 28.64
N GLY A 3 -51.70 38.69 27.46
CA GLY A 3 -52.96 38.98 26.76
C GLY A 3 -53.92 37.80 26.84
N ALA A 4 -55.20 38.07 26.52
CA ALA A 4 -56.36 37.26 26.87
C ALA A 4 -57.29 37.07 25.66
N ASP A 5 -57.77 35.84 25.43
CA ASP A 5 -58.78 35.52 24.42
C ASP A 5 -60.21 35.69 24.97
N VAL A 6 -61.05 36.44 24.26
CA VAL A 6 -62.48 36.62 24.59
C VAL A 6 -63.32 36.25 23.39
N ALA A 7 -64.09 35.17 23.51
CA ALA A 7 -64.88 34.56 22.44
C ALA A 7 -65.82 35.55 21.70
N SER A 8 -65.79 35.52 20.37
CA SER A 8 -66.77 36.17 19.50
C SER A 8 -67.70 35.16 18.81
N THR A 9 -68.86 35.65 18.41
CA THR A 9 -69.91 34.89 17.74
C THR A 9 -69.51 34.50 16.31
N ALA A 10 -69.28 33.19 16.09
CA ALA A 10 -69.49 32.34 14.90
C ALA A 10 -69.45 32.89 13.45
N ALA A 11 -68.80 34.02 13.13
CA ALA A 11 -68.51 34.39 11.74
C ALA A 11 -67.22 35.22 11.58
N ASP A 12 -66.87 36.01 12.59
CA ASP A 12 -65.58 36.71 12.66
C ASP A 12 -65.02 36.47 14.05
N LYS A 13 -63.97 35.64 14.17
CA LYS A 13 -63.20 35.38 15.39
C LYS A 13 -62.38 36.64 15.81
N THR A 14 -63.05 37.78 15.96
CA THR A 14 -62.47 39.01 16.53
C THR A 14 -62.36 38.90 18.05
N LEU A 15 -61.13 38.87 18.55
CA LEU A 15 -60.77 38.88 19.96
C LEU A 15 -60.54 40.33 20.44
N TRP A 16 -61.11 40.68 21.59
CA TRP A 16 -60.81 41.95 22.26
C TRP A 16 -59.81 41.69 23.40
N ALA A 17 -58.54 42.01 23.20
CA ALA A 17 -57.53 41.87 24.25
C ALA A 17 -57.51 43.12 25.13
N VAL A 18 -57.64 42.94 26.44
CA VAL A 18 -57.62 44.02 27.43
C VAL A 18 -56.28 44.04 28.16
N VAL A 19 -55.57 45.16 28.11
CA VAL A 19 -54.28 45.36 28.78
C VAL A 19 -54.41 46.45 29.84
N GLY A 20 -54.12 46.11 31.10
CA GLY A 20 -54.19 47.03 32.24
C GLY A 20 -52.81 47.53 32.71
N SER A 21 -52.78 48.71 33.33
CA SER A 21 -51.63 49.22 34.09
C SER A 21 -51.23 48.30 35.27
N ASN A 22 -49.95 48.35 35.69
CA ASN A 22 -49.41 47.56 36.81
C ASN A 22 -50.34 47.61 38.05
N GLY A 23 -50.79 46.44 38.50
CA GLY A 23 -51.70 46.29 39.65
C GLY A 23 -53.14 45.88 39.30
N MET A 24 -53.52 45.86 38.01
CA MET A 24 -54.78 45.25 37.55
C MET A 24 -54.59 43.75 37.24
N THR A 25 -55.45 42.90 37.81
CA THR A 25 -55.48 41.46 37.54
C THR A 25 -56.39 41.20 36.34
N VAL A 26 -55.88 41.42 35.13
CA VAL A 26 -56.56 41.02 33.88
C VAL A 26 -55.94 39.71 33.41
N THR A 27 -56.75 38.66 33.29
CA THR A 27 -56.36 37.32 32.82
C THR A 27 -57.17 36.92 31.58
N PRO A 28 -56.75 35.89 30.81
CA PRO A 28 -57.50 35.31 29.69
C PRO A 28 -59.00 35.10 29.89
N ALA A 29 -59.44 34.80 31.12
CA ALA A 29 -60.84 34.54 31.43
C ALA A 29 -61.60 35.73 32.02
N THR A 30 -60.99 36.92 32.07
CA THR A 30 -61.59 38.09 32.73
C THR A 30 -62.67 38.67 31.83
N ASN A 31 -63.92 38.63 32.29
CA ASN A 31 -65.00 39.34 31.63
C ASN A 31 -64.74 40.86 31.73
N VAL A 32 -64.93 41.57 30.62
CA VAL A 32 -64.77 43.03 30.54
C VAL A 32 -65.65 43.75 31.57
N ASP A 33 -66.85 43.21 31.83
CA ASP A 33 -67.80 43.79 32.79
C ASP A 33 -67.31 43.70 34.25
N ASP A 34 -66.39 42.78 34.54
CA ASP A 34 -65.84 42.55 35.89
C ASP A 34 -64.58 43.40 36.16
N ILE A 35 -64.14 44.22 35.20
CA ILE A 35 -62.95 45.05 35.33
C ILE A 35 -63.26 46.32 36.15
N VAL A 36 -62.70 46.38 37.36
CA VAL A 36 -62.83 47.55 38.25
C VAL A 36 -61.71 48.56 37.97
N LEU A 37 -62.09 49.76 37.51
CA LEU A 37 -61.15 50.87 37.29
C LEU A 37 -60.99 51.73 38.54
N THR A 38 -59.76 52.13 38.85
CA THR A 38 -59.44 53.08 39.91
C THR A 38 -58.80 54.35 39.35
N ALA A 39 -58.72 55.41 40.14
CA ALA A 39 -58.08 56.65 39.71
C ALA A 39 -56.60 56.39 39.36
N GLY A 40 -56.23 56.63 38.09
CA GLY A 40 -54.89 56.35 37.56
C GLY A 40 -54.76 55.02 36.82
N SER A 41 -55.82 54.20 36.76
CA SER A 41 -55.87 52.98 35.94
C SER A 41 -55.88 53.34 34.45
N GLU A 42 -55.01 52.69 33.66
CA GLU A 42 -55.05 52.73 32.19
C GLU A 42 -55.48 51.36 31.67
N VAL A 43 -56.52 51.36 30.83
CA VAL A 43 -56.98 50.16 30.11
C VAL A 43 -56.89 50.42 28.62
N ARG A 44 -56.18 49.53 27.91
CA ARG A 44 -56.11 49.51 26.46
C ARG A 44 -56.90 48.32 25.95
N VAL A 45 -57.78 48.59 24.99
CA VAL A 45 -58.58 47.59 24.31
C VAL A 45 -58.03 47.46 22.90
N LEU A 46 -57.56 46.27 22.55
CA LEU A 46 -57.00 45.95 21.24
C LEU A 46 -57.99 45.05 20.50
N ARG A 47 -58.35 45.42 19.26
CA ARG A 47 -59.06 44.51 18.36
C ARG A 47 -58.03 43.63 17.68
N VAL A 48 -58.09 42.35 17.96
CA VAL A 48 -57.32 41.30 17.30
C VAL A 48 -58.31 40.50 16.47
N GLN A 49 -58.01 40.22 15.21
CA GLN A 49 -58.87 39.45 14.31
C GLN A 49 -58.06 38.26 13.81
N ASP A 50 -58.68 37.09 13.71
CA ASP A 50 -58.10 35.81 13.26
C ASP A 50 -59.27 34.98 12.70
N ARG A 51 -59.77 35.33 11.51
CA ARG A 51 -61.13 34.95 11.06
C ARG A 51 -61.24 33.46 10.72
N ASP A 52 -60.21 32.84 10.15
CA ASP A 52 -60.18 31.38 9.96
C ASP A 52 -59.80 30.63 11.26
N GLY A 53 -59.08 31.27 12.18
CA GLY A 53 -58.65 30.71 13.45
C GLY A 53 -57.60 29.64 13.32
N ASP A 54 -56.64 29.84 12.42
CA ASP A 54 -55.40 29.07 12.36
C ASP A 54 -54.38 29.50 13.44
N GLY A 55 -54.59 30.67 14.06
CA GLY A 55 -53.77 31.23 15.13
C GLY A 55 -52.83 32.36 14.70
N LEU A 56 -52.89 32.82 13.45
CA LEU A 56 -52.35 34.10 13.01
C LEU A 56 -53.40 35.19 13.11
N THR A 57 -52.96 36.38 13.51
CA THR A 57 -53.85 37.54 13.53
C THR A 57 -53.84 38.22 12.17
N ALA A 58 -54.93 38.84 11.75
CA ALA A 58 -55.04 39.65 10.53
C ALA A 58 -53.92 40.67 10.34
N ALA A 59 -53.33 41.15 11.44
CA ALA A 59 -52.16 42.03 11.38
C ALA A 59 -50.88 41.27 10.99
N GLU A 60 -50.65 40.08 11.56
CA GLU A 60 -49.55 39.19 11.19
C GLU A 60 -49.70 38.66 9.78
N GLU A 61 -50.91 38.27 9.39
CA GLU A 61 -51.20 37.81 8.03
C GLU A 61 -50.92 38.90 6.99
N TYR A 62 -51.28 40.15 7.29
CA TYR A 62 -50.89 41.30 6.46
C TYR A 62 -49.36 41.44 6.31
N PHE A 63 -48.58 41.11 7.35
CA PHE A 63 -47.11 41.13 7.28
C PHE A 63 -46.55 39.93 6.50
N HIS A 64 -47.19 38.76 6.59
CA HIS A 64 -46.78 37.54 5.90
C HIS A 64 -47.32 37.45 4.46
N GLY A 65 -48.29 38.29 4.10
CA GLY A 65 -48.93 38.27 2.77
C GLY A 65 -50.03 37.22 2.62
N THR A 66 -50.60 36.77 3.74
CA THR A 66 -51.61 35.70 3.81
C THR A 66 -53.04 36.25 3.96
N ASP A 67 -54.05 35.39 3.81
CA ASP A 67 -55.49 35.74 3.81
C ASP A 67 -56.20 35.30 5.10
N ASP A 68 -56.61 36.26 5.96
CA ASP A 68 -57.37 36.09 7.23
C ASP A 68 -58.69 35.30 7.10
N ALA A 69 -59.11 34.95 5.89
CA ALA A 69 -60.27 34.11 5.63
C ALA A 69 -59.92 32.68 5.18
N ASN A 70 -58.65 32.35 5.00
CA ASN A 70 -58.16 31.09 4.47
C ASN A 70 -56.93 30.59 5.24
N PRO A 71 -57.06 29.53 6.06
CA PRO A 71 -56.01 29.11 6.99
C PRO A 71 -54.77 28.49 6.32
N ASP A 72 -54.77 28.36 5.00
CA ASP A 72 -53.71 27.77 4.16
C ASP A 72 -53.75 28.57 2.84
N THR A 73 -53.04 29.71 2.83
CA THR A 73 -53.17 30.72 1.79
C THR A 73 -52.73 30.22 0.43
N ASP A 74 -51.63 29.45 0.38
CA ASP A 74 -51.03 28.98 -0.86
C ASP A 74 -51.47 27.55 -1.27
N GLY A 75 -52.20 26.86 -0.40
CA GLY A 75 -52.88 25.60 -0.69
C GLY A 75 -51.95 24.40 -0.72
N ASP A 76 -50.83 24.46 0.00
CA ASP A 76 -49.80 23.43 0.01
C ASP A 76 -50.03 22.34 1.09
N SER A 77 -51.06 22.53 1.94
CA SER A 77 -51.45 21.70 3.09
C SER A 77 -50.70 21.98 4.41
N LEU A 78 -49.91 23.04 4.50
CA LEU A 78 -49.51 23.67 5.76
C LEU A 78 -50.41 24.88 6.04
N SER A 79 -50.67 25.16 7.31
CA SER A 79 -51.40 26.37 7.66
C SER A 79 -50.47 27.56 7.77
N ASP A 80 -50.95 28.76 7.48
CA ASP A 80 -50.14 29.98 7.50
C ASP A 80 -49.44 30.15 8.86
N ALA A 81 -50.15 29.85 9.96
CA ALA A 81 -49.59 29.86 11.32
C ALA A 81 -48.50 28.82 11.56
N ASP A 82 -48.61 27.63 10.96
CA ASP A 82 -47.62 26.56 11.08
C ASP A 82 -46.31 26.99 10.42
N GLU A 83 -46.39 27.67 9.28
CA GLU A 83 -45.25 28.13 8.52
C GLU A 83 -44.61 29.38 9.12
N ALA A 84 -45.41 30.34 9.56
CA ALA A 84 -44.94 31.61 10.08
C ALA A 84 -44.40 31.53 11.53
N ARG A 85 -44.98 30.66 12.38
CA ARG A 85 -44.66 30.62 13.82
C ARG A 85 -44.00 29.33 14.27
N VAL A 86 -44.37 28.19 13.68
CA VAL A 86 -43.93 26.87 14.15
C VAL A 86 -42.68 26.43 13.40
N GLY A 87 -42.77 26.31 12.08
CA GLY A 87 -41.71 25.76 11.25
C GLY A 87 -41.35 24.32 11.61
N TRP A 88 -40.18 23.87 11.18
CA TRP A 88 -39.59 22.61 11.64
C TRP A 88 -38.09 22.72 11.81
N THR A 89 -37.50 21.75 12.50
CA THR A 89 -36.05 21.64 12.59
C THR A 89 -35.56 20.74 11.47
N VAL A 90 -34.70 21.28 10.61
CA VAL A 90 -33.98 20.51 9.59
C VAL A 90 -32.67 20.03 10.18
N ASN A 91 -32.30 18.78 9.87
CA ASN A 91 -31.06 18.16 10.33
C ASN A 91 -30.34 17.47 9.17
N ALA A 92 -29.66 18.27 8.34
CA ALA A 92 -28.78 17.75 7.29
C ALA A 92 -27.44 17.30 7.89
N GLN A 93 -27.04 16.07 7.58
CA GLN A 93 -25.95 15.37 8.25
C GLN A 93 -24.59 15.81 7.71
N GLY A 94 -23.73 16.35 8.58
CA GLY A 94 -22.39 16.80 8.19
C GLY A 94 -22.35 18.14 7.46
N VAL A 95 -23.50 18.84 7.39
CA VAL A 95 -23.65 20.11 6.67
C VAL A 95 -23.52 21.28 7.65
N PRO A 96 -22.56 22.20 7.45
CA PRO A 96 -22.39 23.36 8.33
C PRO A 96 -23.64 24.24 8.39
N GLY A 97 -24.15 24.49 9.60
CA GLY A 97 -25.34 25.32 9.82
C GLY A 97 -26.59 24.54 10.19
N TYR A 98 -26.56 23.20 10.14
CA TYR A 98 -27.60 22.32 10.65
C TYR A 98 -27.18 21.63 11.97
N PRO A 99 -28.13 21.26 12.84
CA PRO A 99 -29.56 21.47 12.70
C PRO A 99 -29.98 22.94 12.88
N ARG A 100 -31.02 23.37 12.17
CA ARG A 100 -31.59 24.72 12.30
C ARG A 100 -33.11 24.70 12.21
N GLN A 101 -33.77 25.65 12.89
CA GLN A 101 -35.19 25.90 12.70
C GLN A 101 -35.40 26.68 11.40
N VAL A 102 -36.32 26.20 10.57
CA VAL A 102 -36.68 26.79 9.28
C VAL A 102 -38.15 27.15 9.28
N TYR A 103 -38.48 28.17 8.50
CA TYR A 103 -39.83 28.69 8.33
C TYR A 103 -40.01 28.92 6.83
N PRO A 104 -40.91 28.18 6.16
CA PRO A 104 -41.28 28.46 4.78
C PRO A 104 -42.05 29.79 4.67
N ASN A 105 -42.33 30.20 3.44
CA ASN A 105 -43.12 31.38 3.15
C ASN A 105 -44.59 30.98 2.94
N PRO A 106 -45.52 31.33 3.86
CA PRO A 106 -46.91 30.86 3.84
C PRO A 106 -47.79 31.36 2.67
N ALA A 107 -47.20 32.13 1.76
CA ALA A 107 -47.86 32.62 0.56
C ALA A 107 -47.24 32.04 -0.73
N ASN A 108 -46.38 31.03 -0.61
CA ASN A 108 -45.70 30.39 -1.72
C ASN A 108 -45.55 28.88 -1.46
N PRO A 109 -46.26 28.01 -2.21
CA PRO A 109 -46.39 26.60 -1.85
C PRO A 109 -45.13 25.76 -2.08
N ASP A 110 -44.05 26.37 -2.58
CA ASP A 110 -42.72 25.79 -2.86
C ASP A 110 -41.72 26.94 -2.66
N THR A 111 -41.24 27.11 -1.42
CA THR A 111 -40.59 28.35 -0.99
C THR A 111 -39.27 28.62 -1.72
N ASP A 112 -38.53 27.59 -2.13
CA ASP A 112 -37.26 27.73 -2.85
C ASP A 112 -37.30 27.34 -4.34
N GLY A 113 -38.43 26.82 -4.82
CA GLY A 113 -38.69 26.54 -6.23
C GLY A 113 -37.96 25.30 -6.75
N ASP A 114 -37.68 24.33 -5.89
CA ASP A 114 -36.98 23.09 -6.27
C ASP A 114 -37.91 22.04 -6.89
N GLY A 115 -39.22 22.17 -6.69
CA GLY A 115 -40.26 21.28 -7.18
C GLY A 115 -40.93 20.39 -6.12
N LEU A 116 -40.51 20.47 -4.85
CA LEU A 116 -41.25 19.96 -3.69
C LEU A 116 -42.10 21.09 -3.09
N SER A 117 -43.28 20.76 -2.57
CA SER A 117 -44.04 21.72 -1.76
C SER A 117 -43.48 21.81 -0.34
N ASP A 118 -43.68 22.91 0.36
CA ASP A 118 -43.17 23.10 1.72
C ASP A 118 -43.70 22.00 2.69
N ALA A 119 -44.94 21.53 2.47
CA ALA A 119 -45.51 20.37 3.13
C ALA A 119 -44.76 19.05 2.85
N GLN A 120 -44.32 18.83 1.61
CA GLN A 120 -43.54 17.66 1.22
C GLN A 120 -42.14 17.73 1.83
N GLU A 121 -41.54 18.91 1.85
CA GLU A 121 -40.25 19.15 2.48
C GLU A 121 -40.30 18.95 3.99
N LYS A 122 -41.33 19.45 4.67
CA LYS A 122 -41.58 19.16 6.10
C LYS A 122 -41.68 17.65 6.37
N ALA A 123 -42.28 16.90 5.45
CA ALA A 123 -42.40 15.45 5.56
C ALA A 123 -41.07 14.71 5.30
N GLN A 124 -40.22 15.24 4.40
CA GLN A 124 -38.88 14.70 4.10
C GLN A 124 -37.80 15.21 5.06
N GLY A 125 -38.09 16.28 5.80
CA GLY A 125 -37.17 16.96 6.71
C GLY A 125 -36.18 17.90 6.02
N THR A 126 -36.42 18.29 4.77
CA THR A 126 -35.58 19.21 3.97
C THR A 126 -35.85 20.68 4.32
N ASP A 127 -35.01 21.58 3.82
CA ASP A 127 -35.05 23.01 4.13
C ASP A 127 -35.77 23.80 3.04
N PRO A 128 -36.95 24.39 3.33
CA PRO A 128 -37.81 25.00 2.32
C PRO A 128 -37.26 26.28 1.73
N ARG A 129 -36.07 26.69 2.15
CA ARG A 129 -35.38 27.89 1.67
C ARG A 129 -34.07 27.53 0.99
N ASN A 130 -33.84 26.25 0.70
CA ASN A 130 -32.62 25.76 0.10
C ASN A 130 -32.89 24.52 -0.76
N ALA A 131 -33.01 24.76 -2.06
CA ALA A 131 -33.36 23.77 -3.09
C ALA A 131 -32.40 22.56 -3.23
N ASP A 132 -31.36 22.47 -2.39
CA ASP A 132 -30.34 21.42 -2.29
C ASP A 132 -29.89 21.43 -0.82
N THR A 133 -30.67 20.79 0.04
CA THR A 133 -30.57 20.92 1.50
C THR A 133 -29.20 20.51 2.03
N ASP A 134 -28.59 19.48 1.45
CA ASP A 134 -27.30 18.97 1.87
C ASP A 134 -26.09 19.50 1.06
N GLY A 135 -26.35 20.19 -0.05
CA GLY A 135 -25.36 20.92 -0.83
C GLY A 135 -24.50 20.04 -1.73
N ASP A 136 -24.97 18.86 -2.12
CA ASP A 136 -24.21 17.93 -2.96
C ASP A 136 -24.33 18.18 -4.47
N GLY A 137 -25.19 19.12 -4.86
CA GLY A 137 -25.47 19.53 -6.23
C GLY A 137 -26.67 18.84 -6.88
N LEU A 138 -27.42 18.00 -6.14
CA LEU A 138 -28.75 17.52 -6.52
C LEU A 138 -29.81 18.34 -5.79
N ARG A 139 -30.93 18.59 -6.47
CA ARG A 139 -32.06 19.24 -5.80
C ARG A 139 -32.81 18.23 -4.94
N ASP A 140 -33.41 18.66 -3.84
CA ASP A 140 -34.13 17.76 -2.92
C ASP A 140 -35.22 16.97 -3.67
N SER A 141 -35.91 17.62 -4.61
CA SER A 141 -36.92 16.97 -5.48
C SER A 141 -36.39 15.82 -6.36
N ALA A 142 -35.08 15.75 -6.59
CA ALA A 142 -34.42 14.75 -7.43
C ALA A 142 -33.39 13.89 -6.66
N ASP A 143 -33.15 14.19 -5.39
CA ASP A 143 -32.14 13.52 -4.58
C ASP A 143 -32.75 12.30 -3.83
N PRO A 144 -32.19 11.09 -3.96
CA PRO A 144 -32.60 9.96 -3.14
C PRO A 144 -32.22 10.08 -1.66
N GLU A 145 -31.24 10.91 -1.29
CA GLU A 145 -30.73 11.11 0.07
C GLU A 145 -30.56 12.61 0.43
N PRO A 146 -31.61 13.45 0.34
CA PRO A 146 -31.53 14.94 0.37
C PRO A 146 -31.01 15.57 1.67
N LEU A 147 -30.66 14.75 2.67
CA LEU A 147 -30.13 15.20 3.97
C LEU A 147 -28.69 14.72 4.20
N VAL A 148 -28.07 14.05 3.23
CA VAL A 148 -26.76 13.41 3.35
C VAL A 148 -25.96 13.68 2.08
N PRO A 149 -24.93 14.54 2.15
CA PRO A 149 -24.18 14.90 0.95
C PRO A 149 -23.64 13.66 0.23
N ARG A 150 -23.79 13.58 -1.10
CA ARG A 150 -23.28 12.46 -1.92
C ARG A 150 -21.84 12.12 -1.56
N ASN A 151 -21.56 10.82 -1.52
CA ASN A 151 -20.21 10.31 -1.36
C ASN A 151 -19.51 10.15 -2.71
N LEU A 152 -18.55 11.03 -3.00
CA LEU A 152 -17.66 10.92 -4.13
C LEU A 152 -16.59 9.86 -3.84
N PRO A 153 -16.28 8.99 -4.81
CA PRO A 153 -15.26 7.99 -4.59
C PRO A 153 -13.88 8.65 -4.44
N PRO A 154 -12.98 8.03 -3.64
CA PRO A 154 -11.63 8.53 -3.46
C PRO A 154 -10.85 8.51 -4.78
N VAL A 155 -9.74 9.22 -4.85
CA VAL A 155 -8.86 9.30 -6.02
C VAL A 155 -7.51 8.68 -5.69
N VAL A 156 -7.03 7.81 -6.57
CA VAL A 156 -5.66 7.27 -6.52
C VAL A 156 -4.89 7.80 -7.73
N SER A 157 -3.74 8.42 -7.49
CA SER A 157 -2.95 9.12 -8.52
C SER A 157 -1.44 8.88 -8.34
N ASP A 158 -0.66 9.25 -9.37
CA ASP A 158 0.81 9.13 -9.41
C ASP A 158 1.34 7.73 -9.09
N VAL A 159 0.57 6.68 -9.40
CA VAL A 159 0.96 5.30 -9.08
C VAL A 159 2.08 4.84 -10.01
N SER A 160 3.20 4.47 -9.43
CA SER A 160 4.37 3.94 -10.14
C SER A 160 4.96 2.75 -9.41
N ALA A 161 5.42 1.77 -10.17
CA ALA A 161 6.13 0.60 -9.65
C ALA A 161 7.52 0.55 -10.28
N THR A 162 8.55 0.54 -9.44
CA THR A 162 9.97 0.49 -9.85
C THR A 162 10.56 -0.84 -9.42
N PRO A 163 10.71 -1.80 -10.34
CA PRO A 163 11.37 -3.07 -10.07
C PRO A 163 12.89 -2.92 -9.93
N PHE A 164 13.48 -3.71 -9.05
CA PHE A 164 14.91 -3.95 -8.90
C PHE A 164 15.12 -5.43 -8.61
N GLY A 165 15.42 -6.22 -9.65
CA GLY A 165 15.39 -7.69 -9.58
C GLY A 165 14.01 -8.20 -9.18
N PHE A 166 13.95 -8.91 -8.05
CA PHE A 166 12.72 -9.46 -7.45
C PHE A 166 12.00 -8.49 -6.50
N ARG A 167 12.63 -7.37 -6.14
CA ARG A 167 12.05 -6.36 -5.28
C ARG A 167 11.33 -5.31 -6.11
N VAL A 168 10.17 -4.86 -5.68
CA VAL A 168 9.45 -3.73 -6.30
C VAL A 168 9.22 -2.66 -5.25
N THR A 169 9.56 -1.42 -5.62
CA THR A 169 9.14 -0.22 -4.87
C THR A 169 7.91 0.37 -5.53
N LEU A 170 6.80 0.43 -4.79
CA LEU A 170 5.56 1.07 -5.21
C LEU A 170 5.47 2.46 -4.57
N ALA A 171 5.16 3.47 -5.36
CA ALA A 171 4.88 4.83 -4.88
C ALA A 171 3.59 5.37 -5.48
N GLY A 172 2.89 6.23 -4.75
CA GLY A 172 1.67 6.87 -5.24
C GLY A 172 1.03 7.81 -4.22
N ARG A 173 -0.18 8.25 -4.55
CA ARG A 173 -1.00 9.15 -3.72
C ARG A 173 -2.45 8.69 -3.70
N ALA A 174 -3.10 8.83 -2.56
CA ALA A 174 -4.54 8.70 -2.44
C ALA A 174 -5.11 9.92 -1.70
N SER A 175 -6.26 10.40 -2.14
CA SER A 175 -7.01 11.49 -1.51
C SER A 175 -8.51 11.27 -1.68
N ASP A 176 -9.31 11.93 -0.84
CA ASP A 176 -10.77 11.87 -0.93
C ASP A 176 -11.32 13.28 -1.22
N PRO A 177 -12.07 13.51 -2.31
CA PRO A 177 -12.51 14.86 -2.72
C PRO A 177 -13.43 15.56 -1.72
N ASP A 178 -14.24 14.80 -1.00
CA ASP A 178 -15.33 15.31 -0.16
C ASP A 178 -15.31 14.73 1.26
N GLY A 179 -14.23 14.05 1.63
CA GLY A 179 -14.17 13.31 2.88
C GLY A 179 -12.77 12.98 3.36
N THR A 180 -12.68 11.86 4.06
CA THR A 180 -11.42 11.35 4.61
C THR A 180 -11.26 9.88 4.25
N LEU A 181 -10.03 9.52 3.88
CA LEU A 181 -9.65 8.15 3.63
C LEU A 181 -9.65 7.33 4.91
N LYS A 182 -10.18 6.11 4.81
CA LYS A 182 -10.14 5.10 5.87
C LYS A 182 -8.93 4.19 5.69
N THR A 183 -8.74 3.65 4.49
CA THR A 183 -7.64 2.71 4.19
C THR A 183 -7.13 2.83 2.76
N VAL A 184 -5.87 2.46 2.54
CA VAL A 184 -5.33 2.12 1.23
C VAL A 184 -4.80 0.68 1.27
N SER A 185 -5.37 -0.19 0.44
CA SER A 185 -4.99 -1.59 0.32
C SER A 185 -4.18 -1.82 -0.95
N ILE A 186 -3.05 -2.49 -0.84
CA ILE A 186 -2.13 -2.81 -1.93
C ILE A 186 -2.12 -4.33 -2.12
N ASP A 187 -2.75 -4.79 -3.19
CA ASP A 187 -2.61 -6.16 -3.68
C ASP A 187 -1.40 -6.21 -4.62
N TRP A 188 -0.38 -6.97 -4.22
CA TRP A 188 0.88 -7.10 -4.96
C TRP A 188 0.77 -8.00 -6.20
N GLY A 189 -0.39 -8.62 -6.46
CA GLY A 189 -0.61 -9.42 -7.68
C GLY A 189 0.14 -10.76 -7.70
N ASP A 190 0.56 -11.25 -6.53
CA ASP A 190 1.16 -12.57 -6.34
C ASP A 190 0.26 -13.56 -5.58
N GLY A 191 -0.96 -13.16 -5.24
CA GLY A 191 -1.92 -13.96 -4.48
C GLY A 191 -1.66 -13.96 -2.97
N GLY A 192 -0.68 -13.18 -2.50
CA GLY A 192 -0.45 -12.95 -1.07
C GLY A 192 -1.52 -12.07 -0.43
N THR A 193 -1.43 -11.90 0.89
CA THR A 193 -2.31 -10.98 1.62
C THR A 193 -1.97 -9.53 1.25
N PRO A 194 -2.98 -8.70 0.88
CA PRO A 194 -2.75 -7.30 0.59
C PRO A 194 -2.13 -6.55 1.77
N THR A 195 -1.23 -5.60 1.48
CA THR A 195 -0.70 -4.67 2.48
C THR A 195 -1.70 -3.55 2.71
N VAL A 196 -2.07 -3.28 3.96
CA VAL A 196 -3.06 -2.25 4.30
C VAL A 196 -2.40 -1.10 5.04
N LEU A 197 -2.57 0.11 4.51
CA LEU A 197 -2.23 1.37 5.16
C LEU A 197 -3.47 1.93 5.85
N ASN A 198 -3.29 2.45 7.06
CA ASN A 198 -4.31 3.18 7.83
C ASN A 198 -3.92 4.65 8.05
N ASP A 199 -2.74 5.06 7.58
CA ASP A 199 -2.21 6.43 7.61
C ASP A 199 -1.25 6.64 6.42
N ASN A 200 -0.69 7.86 6.31
CA ASN A 200 0.31 8.22 5.30
C ASN A 200 -0.13 7.94 3.84
N PHE A 201 -1.38 8.31 3.52
CA PHE A 201 -2.00 8.03 2.23
C PHE A 201 -1.48 8.88 1.05
N SER A 202 -0.81 10.01 1.31
CA SER A 202 -0.30 10.85 0.23
C SER A 202 0.92 11.70 0.69
N PRO A 203 2.13 11.43 0.16
CA PRO A 203 2.51 10.27 -0.65
C PRO A 203 2.67 9.00 0.19
N PHE A 204 2.43 7.83 -0.40
CA PHE A 204 2.85 6.54 0.14
C PHE A 204 4.02 5.95 -0.67
N SER A 205 4.88 5.17 -0.01
CA SER A 205 5.98 4.43 -0.63
C SER A 205 6.21 3.11 0.12
N LEU A 206 6.16 1.99 -0.58
CA LEU A 206 6.27 0.64 -0.02
C LEU A 206 7.18 -0.23 -0.88
N THR A 207 7.77 -1.25 -0.26
CA THR A 207 8.58 -2.26 -0.96
C THR A 207 8.03 -3.65 -0.75
N HIS A 208 8.08 -4.49 -1.77
CA HIS A 208 7.69 -5.91 -1.70
C HIS A 208 8.66 -6.78 -2.47
N ASP A 209 8.93 -7.97 -1.95
CA ASP A 209 9.81 -8.96 -2.54
C ASP A 209 8.99 -10.11 -3.13
N TYR A 210 9.17 -10.40 -4.42
CA TYR A 210 8.49 -11.52 -5.08
C TYR A 210 9.34 -12.79 -5.05
N ALA A 211 8.70 -13.94 -4.82
CA ALA A 211 9.37 -15.24 -4.91
C ALA A 211 9.64 -15.71 -6.35
N LEU A 212 8.83 -15.24 -7.31
CA LEU A 212 8.91 -15.63 -8.71
C LEU A 212 8.91 -14.40 -9.62
N CYS A 213 9.82 -14.40 -10.59
CA CYS A 213 9.89 -13.38 -11.62
C CYS A 213 8.77 -13.60 -12.65
N ALA A 214 7.93 -12.58 -12.81
CA ALA A 214 6.89 -12.48 -13.82
C ALA A 214 6.35 -11.05 -13.75
N PRO A 215 5.77 -10.49 -14.83
CA PRO A 215 5.00 -9.26 -14.72
C PRO A 215 3.92 -9.36 -13.63
N LYS A 216 3.89 -8.41 -12.69
CA LYS A 216 2.94 -8.40 -11.57
C LYS A 216 1.94 -7.26 -11.72
N PRO A 217 0.63 -7.54 -11.76
CA PRO A 217 -0.40 -6.51 -11.78
C PRO A 217 -0.69 -6.05 -10.35
N ILE A 218 -0.01 -5.00 -9.89
CA ILE A 218 -0.26 -4.41 -8.57
C ILE A 218 -1.55 -3.59 -8.62
N ARG A 219 -2.44 -3.79 -7.65
CA ARG A 219 -3.69 -3.02 -7.50
C ARG A 219 -3.65 -2.24 -6.20
N VAL A 220 -3.95 -0.95 -6.30
CA VAL A 220 -4.06 -0.02 -5.17
C VAL A 220 -5.51 0.39 -5.03
N THR A 221 -6.15 -0.02 -3.94
CA THR A 221 -7.55 0.28 -3.63
C THR A 221 -7.61 1.24 -2.46
N ALA A 222 -8.09 2.46 -2.70
CA ALA A 222 -8.42 3.41 -1.65
C ALA A 222 -9.89 3.24 -1.24
N THR A 223 -10.15 3.34 0.06
CA THR A 223 -11.49 3.30 0.65
C THR A 223 -11.66 4.49 1.59
N ASP A 224 -12.73 5.25 1.41
CA ASP A 224 -13.08 6.36 2.29
C ASP A 224 -13.84 5.90 3.56
N THR A 225 -14.13 6.84 4.45
CA THR A 225 -14.85 6.60 5.71
C THR A 225 -16.34 6.31 5.56
N ARG A 226 -16.94 6.68 4.43
CA ARG A 226 -18.34 6.42 4.04
C ARG A 226 -18.50 5.16 3.18
N GLY A 227 -17.40 4.49 2.84
CA GLY A 227 -17.36 3.21 2.12
C GLY A 227 -17.15 3.32 0.60
N GLY A 228 -16.96 4.52 0.04
CA GLY A 228 -16.62 4.69 -1.36
C GLY A 228 -15.21 4.14 -1.65
N THR A 229 -15.02 3.63 -2.87
CA THR A 229 -13.78 2.97 -3.26
C THR A 229 -13.34 3.31 -4.67
N THR A 230 -12.03 3.36 -4.87
CA THR A 230 -11.39 3.47 -6.18
C THR A 230 -10.18 2.56 -6.25
N THR A 231 -10.01 1.87 -7.38
CA THR A 231 -8.86 1.00 -7.61
C THR A 231 -8.06 1.48 -8.82
N ALA A 232 -6.77 1.74 -8.61
CA ALA A 232 -5.78 1.95 -9.66
C ALA A 232 -4.93 0.68 -9.83
N ALA A 233 -4.44 0.44 -11.04
CA ALA A 233 -3.56 -0.69 -11.33
C ALA A 233 -2.25 -0.19 -11.97
N VAL A 234 -1.14 -0.80 -11.57
CA VAL A 234 0.18 -0.57 -12.16
C VAL A 234 0.89 -1.90 -12.38
N GLY A 235 1.53 -2.05 -13.53
CA GLY A 235 2.33 -3.23 -13.83
C GLY A 235 3.75 -3.07 -13.26
N ALA A 236 4.23 -4.06 -12.53
CA ALA A 236 5.64 -4.17 -12.18
C ALA A 236 6.33 -5.24 -13.05
N ALA A 237 7.31 -4.82 -13.85
CA ALA A 237 8.10 -5.71 -14.69
C ALA A 237 9.21 -6.41 -13.87
N VAL A 238 8.81 -7.36 -13.01
CA VAL A 238 9.77 -8.18 -12.24
C VAL A 238 10.54 -9.05 -13.23
N THR A 239 11.79 -8.69 -13.47
CA THR A 239 12.61 -9.26 -14.57
C THR A 239 13.21 -10.58 -14.12
N CYS A 240 13.12 -11.60 -14.97
CA CYS A 240 13.74 -12.88 -14.68
C CYS A 240 15.26 -12.82 -14.86
N PRO A 241 16.01 -13.54 -14.01
CA PRO A 241 17.39 -13.90 -14.27
C PRO A 241 17.63 -14.33 -15.72
N PRO A 242 18.75 -13.95 -16.35
CA PRO A 242 19.05 -14.39 -17.70
C PRO A 242 19.11 -15.92 -17.75
N THR A 243 18.55 -16.50 -18.81
CA THR A 243 18.63 -17.95 -19.10
C THR A 243 19.65 -18.24 -20.20
N ASN A 244 19.98 -17.25 -21.03
CA ASN A 244 21.02 -17.40 -22.03
C ASN A 244 22.36 -17.68 -21.35
N GLY A 245 23.00 -18.79 -21.73
CA GLY A 245 24.22 -19.28 -21.12
C GLY A 245 24.08 -19.87 -19.72
N LEU A 246 22.86 -19.95 -19.15
CA LEU A 246 22.63 -20.64 -17.89
C LEU A 246 22.88 -22.14 -18.08
N ARG A 247 23.89 -22.67 -17.38
CA ARG A 247 24.25 -24.08 -17.48
C ARG A 247 23.61 -24.91 -16.37
N ALA A 248 23.52 -24.37 -15.16
CA ALA A 248 22.86 -25.03 -14.03
C ALA A 248 22.33 -24.00 -13.04
N TYR A 249 21.21 -24.34 -12.39
CA TYR A 249 20.56 -23.53 -11.37
C TYR A 249 20.00 -24.42 -10.26
N TYR A 250 20.50 -24.26 -9.04
CA TYR A 250 20.05 -25.00 -7.86
C TYR A 250 19.42 -24.03 -6.86
N ARG A 251 18.12 -24.20 -6.63
CA ARG A 251 17.33 -23.41 -5.68
C ARG A 251 17.52 -23.83 -4.23
N PHE A 252 17.91 -25.07 -3.98
CA PHE A 252 18.00 -25.63 -2.62
C PHE A 252 16.69 -25.55 -1.81
N ASN A 253 15.55 -25.61 -2.50
CA ASN A 253 14.22 -25.63 -1.93
C ASN A 253 13.78 -27.04 -1.50
N ASN A 254 14.53 -27.61 -0.56
CA ASN A 254 14.41 -29.00 -0.16
C ASN A 254 14.64 -30.00 -1.31
N SER A 255 15.30 -29.53 -2.38
CA SER A 255 15.59 -30.28 -3.59
C SER A 255 17.01 -30.01 -4.06
N THR A 256 17.62 -31.02 -4.66
CA THR A 256 18.93 -30.95 -5.33
C THR A 256 18.80 -30.97 -6.85
N GLN A 257 17.57 -30.86 -7.35
CA GLN A 257 17.31 -30.85 -8.79
C GLN A 257 17.79 -29.56 -9.43
N ASP A 258 18.31 -29.69 -10.65
CA ASP A 258 18.66 -28.54 -11.49
C ASP A 258 17.37 -27.94 -12.07
N ALA A 259 17.07 -26.71 -11.68
CA ALA A 259 15.98 -25.90 -12.21
C ALA A 259 16.37 -25.17 -13.51
N GLY A 260 17.62 -25.32 -13.96
CA GLY A 260 18.11 -24.82 -15.23
C GLY A 260 17.75 -25.73 -16.41
N PRO A 261 18.16 -25.36 -17.63
CA PRO A 261 17.81 -26.10 -18.84
C PRO A 261 18.52 -27.47 -18.95
N GLY A 262 19.52 -27.75 -18.12
CA GLY A 262 20.39 -28.92 -18.25
C GLY A 262 19.86 -30.18 -17.58
N GLY A 263 18.98 -30.08 -16.58
CA GLY A 263 18.54 -31.23 -15.77
C GLY A 263 19.69 -31.90 -15.00
N LEU A 264 20.75 -31.16 -14.72
CA LEU A 264 22.02 -31.64 -14.14
C LEU A 264 21.91 -31.77 -12.63
N ASN A 265 21.05 -32.67 -12.16
CA ASN A 265 20.76 -32.85 -10.73
C ASN A 265 22.03 -33.10 -9.90
N GLY A 266 22.07 -32.49 -8.72
CA GLY A 266 23.17 -32.67 -7.78
C GLY A 266 22.84 -33.62 -6.64
N MET A 267 23.74 -33.65 -5.66
CA MET A 267 23.64 -34.43 -4.44
C MET A 267 24.32 -33.66 -3.31
N VAL A 268 23.74 -33.71 -2.11
CA VAL A 268 24.35 -33.15 -0.89
C VAL A 268 24.86 -34.29 0.00
N THR A 269 26.06 -34.15 0.54
CA THR A 269 26.68 -35.13 1.45
C THR A 269 27.42 -34.43 2.59
N PRO A 270 27.16 -34.80 3.87
CA PRO A 270 26.06 -35.65 4.34
C PRO A 270 24.68 -35.05 4.01
N ALA A 271 23.59 -35.76 4.34
CA ALA A 271 22.23 -35.34 3.99
C ALA A 271 21.96 -33.85 4.27
N PRO A 272 21.25 -33.14 3.36
CA PRO A 272 21.05 -31.70 3.48
C PRO A 272 20.27 -31.38 4.76
N VAL A 273 20.63 -30.27 5.41
CA VAL A 273 19.86 -29.70 6.50
C VAL A 273 19.11 -28.49 5.94
N PRO A 274 17.77 -28.57 5.77
CA PRO A 274 16.97 -27.45 5.26
C PRO A 274 17.09 -26.22 6.17
N ALA A 275 17.09 -25.05 5.55
CA ALA A 275 17.17 -23.73 6.18
C ALA A 275 16.10 -22.80 5.62
N ALA A 276 15.87 -21.69 6.31
CA ALA A 276 15.08 -20.61 5.72
C ALA A 276 15.89 -19.87 4.65
N ASP A 277 15.24 -19.46 3.57
CA ASP A 277 15.86 -18.67 2.50
C ASP A 277 16.10 -17.19 2.91
N ARG A 278 16.45 -16.36 1.93
CA ARG A 278 16.64 -14.91 2.11
C ARG A 278 15.36 -14.13 2.42
N PHE A 279 14.20 -14.73 2.20
CA PHE A 279 12.89 -14.15 2.47
C PHE A 279 12.28 -14.68 3.78
N GLY A 280 12.96 -15.61 4.46
CA GLY A 280 12.50 -16.23 5.70
C GLY A 280 11.59 -17.45 5.49
N ASN A 281 11.40 -17.90 4.24
CA ASN A 281 10.59 -19.07 3.94
C ASN A 281 11.31 -20.34 4.40
N PRO A 282 10.69 -21.18 5.24
CA PRO A 282 11.34 -22.37 5.78
C PRO A 282 11.58 -23.41 4.69
N GLN A 283 12.72 -24.12 4.77
CA GLN A 283 13.13 -25.20 3.86
C GLN A 283 13.44 -24.77 2.42
N GLU A 284 13.60 -23.47 2.17
CA GLU A 284 13.92 -22.90 0.87
C GLU A 284 15.44 -22.63 0.67
N ALA A 285 16.29 -23.12 1.58
CA ALA A 285 17.75 -23.08 1.45
C ALA A 285 18.41 -24.32 2.10
N PHE A 286 19.73 -24.49 1.94
CA PHE A 286 20.51 -25.52 2.63
C PHE A 286 21.58 -24.97 3.56
N THR A 287 21.75 -25.64 4.70
CA THR A 287 22.87 -25.41 5.63
C THR A 287 24.08 -26.24 5.22
N PHE A 288 25.23 -25.59 5.14
CA PHE A 288 26.53 -26.16 4.85
C PHE A 288 27.42 -26.12 6.10
N ALA A 289 27.55 -27.26 6.79
CA ALA A 289 28.39 -27.34 7.97
C ALA A 289 29.88 -27.28 7.60
N ASN A 290 30.64 -26.47 8.33
CA ASN A 290 32.10 -26.49 8.28
C ASN A 290 32.63 -27.49 9.31
N ALA A 291 33.39 -28.48 8.86
CA ALA A 291 33.97 -29.48 9.75
C ALA A 291 35.25 -29.00 10.45
N GLY A 292 35.99 -28.04 9.88
CA GLY A 292 37.28 -27.59 10.39
C GLY A 292 38.31 -28.72 10.53
N SER A 293 39.30 -28.58 11.42
CA SER A 293 40.31 -29.61 11.71
C SER A 293 39.83 -30.78 12.57
N THR A 294 38.52 -30.90 12.86
CA THR A 294 37.99 -31.81 13.89
C THR A 294 37.69 -33.24 13.40
N GLY A 295 37.99 -33.55 12.14
CA GLY A 295 37.76 -34.89 11.55
C GLY A 295 36.32 -35.16 11.09
N ASN A 296 35.42 -34.17 11.21
CA ASN A 296 34.09 -34.24 10.62
C ASN A 296 34.13 -34.09 9.09
N VAL A 297 33.08 -34.54 8.40
CA VAL A 297 32.93 -34.34 6.95
C VAL A 297 32.13 -33.04 6.73
N PRO A 298 32.66 -32.04 6.02
CA PRO A 298 31.90 -30.83 5.73
C PRO A 298 30.73 -31.16 4.80
N THR A 299 29.63 -30.43 4.94
CA THR A 299 28.53 -30.55 3.99
C THR A 299 28.98 -30.04 2.63
N ALA A 300 28.80 -30.86 1.61
CA ALA A 300 29.13 -30.55 0.24
C ALA A 300 27.94 -30.84 -0.65
N PHE A 301 27.57 -29.86 -1.48
CA PHE A 301 26.74 -30.12 -2.65
C PHE A 301 27.68 -30.38 -3.83
N THR A 302 27.41 -31.43 -4.60
CA THR A 302 28.13 -31.72 -5.84
C THR A 302 27.17 -31.99 -6.98
N ALA A 303 27.52 -31.51 -8.17
CA ALA A 303 26.78 -31.81 -9.39
C ALA A 303 27.74 -32.00 -10.56
N ASN A 304 27.39 -32.91 -11.48
CA ASN A 304 28.14 -33.10 -12.71
C ASN A 304 27.52 -32.25 -13.81
N LEU A 305 28.18 -31.15 -14.15
CA LEU A 305 27.73 -30.21 -15.18
C LEU A 305 28.16 -30.61 -16.60
N GLY A 306 28.76 -31.80 -16.75
CA GLY A 306 29.37 -32.28 -17.98
C GLY A 306 30.70 -31.60 -18.28
N THR A 307 31.55 -32.29 -19.04
CA THR A 307 32.79 -31.71 -19.56
C THR A 307 32.53 -30.95 -20.84
N GLY A 308 33.40 -30.02 -21.20
CA GLY A 308 33.31 -29.29 -22.47
C GLY A 308 34.16 -28.04 -22.48
N GLU A 309 34.40 -27.49 -23.67
CA GLU A 309 35.06 -26.20 -23.85
C GLU A 309 34.03 -25.07 -23.81
N THR A 310 34.42 -23.95 -23.24
CA THR A 310 33.68 -22.67 -23.31
C THR A 310 34.44 -21.72 -24.21
N VAL A 311 33.75 -20.80 -24.89
CA VAL A 311 34.44 -19.78 -25.71
C VAL A 311 35.38 -18.97 -24.81
N ASP A 312 36.68 -19.12 -25.07
CA ASP A 312 37.78 -18.51 -24.30
C ASP A 312 37.73 -18.74 -22.78
N ASN A 313 37.07 -19.80 -22.30
CA ASN A 313 36.95 -20.12 -20.87
C ASN A 313 36.25 -19.08 -20.00
N GLN A 314 35.32 -18.35 -20.61
CA GLN A 314 34.50 -17.35 -19.94
C GLN A 314 33.35 -18.00 -19.15
N ILE A 315 33.05 -17.46 -17.96
CA ILE A 315 32.11 -18.08 -17.02
C ILE A 315 31.68 -17.09 -15.93
N THR A 316 30.48 -17.27 -15.39
CA THR A 316 30.00 -16.58 -14.19
C THR A 316 29.50 -17.61 -13.17
N LEU A 317 30.00 -17.52 -11.94
CA LEU A 317 29.52 -18.27 -10.78
C LEU A 317 28.77 -17.30 -9.87
N ALA A 318 27.55 -17.64 -9.46
CA ALA A 318 26.73 -16.79 -8.59
C ALA A 318 26.03 -17.62 -7.52
N ALA A 319 25.95 -17.10 -6.30
CA ALA A 319 25.22 -17.74 -5.21
C ALA A 319 24.77 -16.70 -4.16
N TRP A 320 23.64 -16.97 -3.51
CA TRP A 320 23.31 -16.34 -2.25
C TRP A 320 23.92 -17.17 -1.11
N VAL A 321 24.59 -16.49 -0.18
CA VAL A 321 25.23 -17.14 0.96
C VAL A 321 25.04 -16.35 2.24
N LYS A 322 24.95 -17.07 3.36
CA LYS A 322 24.91 -16.50 4.71
C LYS A 322 25.84 -17.31 5.59
N ALA A 323 27.06 -16.84 5.82
CA ALA A 323 28.01 -17.54 6.68
C ALA A 323 27.82 -17.17 8.15
N ASP A 324 28.02 -18.13 9.04
CA ASP A 324 28.06 -17.89 10.48
C ASP A 324 29.30 -17.07 10.84
N ASN A 325 30.44 -17.39 10.21
CA ASN A 325 31.70 -16.71 10.39
C ASN A 325 32.61 -16.89 9.15
N TRP A 326 33.17 -15.78 8.66
CA TRP A 326 34.12 -15.77 7.54
C TRP A 326 35.58 -15.89 7.97
N MET A 327 35.86 -15.71 9.26
CA MET A 327 37.19 -15.70 9.83
C MET A 327 37.54 -17.08 10.37
N SER A 328 38.72 -17.58 10.02
CA SER A 328 39.27 -18.79 10.65
C SER A 328 40.78 -18.75 10.71
N ALA A 329 41.35 -19.50 11.65
CA ALA A 329 42.80 -19.80 11.67
C ALA A 329 43.23 -20.68 10.48
N GLU A 330 42.29 -21.22 9.71
CA GLU A 330 42.48 -22.26 8.70
C GLU A 330 42.22 -21.70 7.28
N GLY A 331 43.15 -20.89 6.78
CA GLY A 331 43.22 -20.49 5.35
C GLY A 331 41.92 -19.94 4.74
N SER A 332 41.78 -20.09 3.42
CA SER A 332 40.58 -19.66 2.68
C SER A 332 39.40 -20.60 2.94
N LYS A 333 38.22 -20.01 3.15
CA LYS A 333 36.93 -20.70 3.24
C LYS A 333 36.24 -20.72 1.88
N TYR A 334 36.05 -21.91 1.32
CA TYR A 334 35.43 -22.05 0.01
C TYR A 334 33.91 -21.90 0.11
N ILE A 335 33.33 -21.21 -0.88
CA ILE A 335 31.90 -21.03 -1.05
C ILE A 335 31.41 -21.98 -2.14
N MET A 336 31.95 -21.83 -3.35
CA MET A 336 31.62 -22.68 -4.49
C MET A 336 32.74 -22.65 -5.52
N GLY A 337 32.78 -23.65 -6.38
CA GLY A 337 33.70 -23.64 -7.51
C GLY A 337 33.51 -24.85 -8.42
N LEU A 338 34.13 -24.77 -9.58
CA LEU A 338 34.29 -25.93 -10.45
C LEU A 338 35.59 -26.64 -10.10
N GLU A 339 35.55 -27.96 -10.00
CA GLU A 339 36.74 -28.77 -9.78
C GLU A 339 37.78 -28.47 -10.86
N ARG A 340 38.97 -28.02 -10.42
CA ARG A 340 40.08 -27.56 -11.28
C ARG A 340 39.75 -26.35 -12.17
N GLY A 341 38.60 -25.73 -11.96
CA GLY A 341 38.18 -24.50 -12.60
C GLY A 341 38.17 -23.33 -11.61
N PRO A 342 37.35 -22.30 -11.88
CA PRO A 342 37.24 -21.14 -11.01
C PRO A 342 36.63 -21.46 -9.65
N THR A 343 37.06 -20.72 -8.63
CA THR A 343 36.59 -20.86 -7.25
C THR A 343 36.28 -19.51 -6.63
N LEU A 344 35.17 -19.46 -5.90
CA LEU A 344 34.80 -18.39 -4.98
C LEU A 344 35.12 -18.84 -3.56
N SER A 345 35.87 -18.01 -2.84
CA SER A 345 36.26 -18.27 -1.46
C SER A 345 36.38 -16.97 -0.67
N VAL A 346 36.54 -17.09 0.64
CA VAL A 346 36.76 -15.95 1.53
C VAL A 346 38.01 -16.21 2.34
N ALA A 347 38.96 -15.29 2.33
CA ALA A 347 40.18 -15.38 3.13
C ALA A 347 40.37 -14.09 3.92
N SER A 348 40.64 -14.22 5.22
CA SER A 348 40.75 -13.07 6.13
C SER A 348 39.56 -12.12 6.01
N GLY A 349 38.35 -12.69 5.88
CA GLY A 349 37.09 -11.95 5.74
C GLY A 349 36.86 -11.26 4.39
N ARG A 350 37.75 -11.45 3.40
CA ARG A 350 37.62 -10.85 2.06
C ARG A 350 37.20 -11.88 1.02
N LEU A 351 36.23 -11.54 0.20
CA LEU A 351 35.84 -12.35 -0.95
C LEU A 351 37.01 -12.47 -1.93
N GLN A 352 37.23 -13.65 -2.48
CA GLN A 352 38.27 -13.95 -3.44
C GLN A 352 37.71 -14.76 -4.60
N TYR A 353 38.28 -14.52 -5.77
CA TYR A 353 37.98 -15.30 -6.97
C TYR A 353 39.27 -15.70 -7.64
N TRP A 354 39.44 -17.01 -7.82
CA TRP A 354 40.65 -17.61 -8.35
C TRP A 354 40.32 -18.46 -9.57
N ILE A 355 41.12 -18.33 -10.62
CA ILE A 355 41.14 -19.23 -11.78
C ILE A 355 42.48 -19.94 -11.86
N ARG A 356 42.53 -21.00 -12.66
CA ARG A 356 43.74 -21.78 -12.88
C ARG A 356 44.40 -21.36 -14.19
N THR A 357 45.72 -21.33 -14.23
CA THR A 357 46.49 -21.10 -15.47
C THR A 357 46.92 -22.42 -16.10
N LYS A 358 47.07 -22.45 -17.43
CA LYS A 358 47.57 -23.60 -18.18
C LYS A 358 49.10 -23.75 -17.95
N TYR A 359 49.63 -24.93 -18.26
CA TYR A 359 51.06 -25.26 -18.26
C TYR A 359 51.91 -24.16 -18.95
N PRO A 360 53.09 -23.79 -18.43
CA PRO A 360 53.87 -24.51 -17.39
C PRO A 360 53.51 -24.17 -15.95
N ASP A 361 52.87 -23.03 -15.69
CA ASP A 361 52.76 -22.50 -14.33
C ASP A 361 51.79 -23.28 -13.47
N ASN A 362 50.67 -23.74 -14.06
CA ASN A 362 49.67 -24.56 -13.38
C ASN A 362 49.17 -23.96 -12.04
N ASN A 363 49.36 -22.65 -11.89
CA ASN A 363 49.18 -21.88 -10.68
C ASN A 363 47.80 -21.24 -10.65
N PHE A 364 47.33 -20.88 -9.46
CA PHE A 364 46.14 -20.08 -9.28
C PHE A 364 46.47 -18.59 -9.43
N ILE A 365 45.67 -17.88 -10.22
CA ILE A 365 45.72 -16.44 -10.37
C ILE A 365 44.32 -15.89 -10.13
N GLY A 366 44.22 -14.75 -9.45
CA GLY A 366 42.94 -14.28 -8.97
C GLY A 366 43.00 -12.87 -8.43
N LEU A 367 41.89 -12.47 -7.84
CA LEU A 367 41.74 -11.20 -7.14
C LEU A 367 41.05 -11.42 -5.80
N SER A 368 41.24 -10.47 -4.90
CA SER A 368 40.50 -10.35 -3.65
C SER A 368 39.72 -9.05 -3.66
N GLY A 369 38.63 -8.98 -2.91
CA GLY A 369 37.91 -7.76 -2.60
C GLY A 369 38.81 -6.68 -1.98
N PRO A 370 38.31 -5.44 -1.86
CA PRO A 370 39.10 -4.27 -1.50
C PRO A 370 39.80 -4.41 -0.15
N GLN A 371 40.92 -3.69 0.02
CA GLN A 371 41.73 -3.78 1.24
C GLN A 371 41.20 -2.96 2.43
N SER A 372 40.17 -2.14 2.23
CA SER A 372 39.76 -1.03 3.09
C SER A 372 38.87 -1.42 4.28
N GLY A 373 39.21 -2.47 5.03
CA GLY A 373 38.50 -2.84 6.26
C GLY A 373 37.05 -3.33 6.08
N GLU A 374 36.54 -3.38 4.85
CA GLU A 374 35.24 -3.93 4.50
C GLU A 374 35.34 -5.46 4.41
N PHE A 375 34.86 -6.13 5.46
CA PHE A 375 34.78 -7.58 5.52
C PHE A 375 33.39 -8.06 5.06
N MET A 376 33.35 -9.27 4.52
CA MET A 376 32.09 -9.98 4.27
C MET A 376 31.24 -10.04 5.55
N PRO A 377 29.96 -9.63 5.52
CA PRO A 377 29.14 -9.60 6.72
C PRO A 377 28.74 -11.02 7.15
N THR A 378 28.75 -11.28 8.45
CA THR A 378 28.34 -12.55 9.05
C THR A 378 26.86 -12.56 9.37
N ASN A 379 26.23 -13.73 9.32
CA ASN A 379 24.82 -13.97 9.66
C ASN A 379 23.83 -13.08 8.87
N ARG A 380 24.24 -12.63 7.68
CA ARG A 380 23.42 -11.90 6.70
C ARG A 380 23.50 -12.61 5.35
N TRP A 381 22.40 -12.67 4.63
CA TRP A 381 22.42 -13.09 3.23
C TRP A 381 23.17 -12.06 2.38
N VAL A 382 24.10 -12.56 1.57
CA VAL A 382 24.94 -11.78 0.66
C VAL A 382 24.92 -12.47 -0.69
N PHE A 383 24.71 -11.71 -1.75
CA PHE A 383 24.84 -12.21 -3.10
C PHE A 383 26.29 -12.08 -3.56
N VAL A 384 26.92 -13.19 -3.93
CA VAL A 384 28.32 -13.21 -4.37
C VAL A 384 28.44 -13.70 -5.80
N VAL A 385 29.25 -12.99 -6.59
CA VAL A 385 29.51 -13.38 -7.99
C VAL A 385 31.00 -13.31 -8.31
N GLY A 386 31.49 -14.34 -8.99
CA GLY A 386 32.80 -14.38 -9.61
C GLY A 386 32.64 -14.52 -11.11
N ARG A 387 33.19 -13.56 -11.86
CA ARG A 387 33.08 -13.49 -13.33
C ARG A 387 34.46 -13.58 -13.96
N THR A 388 34.60 -14.44 -14.96
CA THR A 388 35.74 -14.45 -15.89
C THR A 388 35.24 -14.07 -17.28
N ALA A 389 35.73 -12.97 -17.82
CA ALA A 389 35.51 -12.52 -19.19
C ALA A 389 36.81 -12.54 -20.00
N PHE A 390 36.71 -12.59 -21.32
CA PHE A 390 37.87 -12.49 -22.22
C PHE A 390 37.65 -11.31 -23.17
N VAL A 391 38.40 -10.23 -22.95
CA VAL A 391 38.21 -8.94 -23.64
C VAL A 391 39.54 -8.51 -24.23
N ASN A 392 39.55 -8.18 -25.52
CA ASN A 392 40.75 -7.71 -26.24
C ASN A 392 41.98 -8.63 -26.06
N GLY A 393 41.76 -9.94 -26.07
CA GLY A 393 42.84 -10.93 -25.94
C GLY A 393 43.36 -11.15 -24.52
N ARG A 394 42.65 -10.65 -23.49
CA ARG A 394 43.03 -10.79 -22.07
C ARG A 394 41.87 -11.23 -21.21
N TYR A 395 42.19 -11.99 -20.16
CA TYR A 395 41.23 -12.33 -19.12
C TYR A 395 40.97 -11.15 -18.20
N VAL A 396 39.70 -10.89 -17.93
CA VAL A 396 39.22 -9.93 -16.93
C VAL A 396 38.47 -10.71 -15.86
N LEU A 397 38.93 -10.61 -14.62
CA LEU A 397 38.31 -11.21 -13.46
C LEU A 397 37.59 -10.13 -12.66
N SER A 398 36.32 -10.35 -12.34
CA SER A 398 35.52 -9.40 -11.56
C SER A 398 34.84 -10.10 -10.39
N LEU A 399 34.72 -9.40 -9.26
CA LEU A 399 33.99 -9.80 -8.06
C LEU A 399 32.81 -8.86 -7.82
N PHE A 400 31.66 -9.44 -7.48
CA PHE A 400 30.48 -8.66 -7.10
C PHE A 400 29.95 -9.09 -5.74
N VAL A 401 29.44 -8.11 -5.00
CA VAL A 401 28.74 -8.28 -3.73
C VAL A 401 27.44 -7.50 -3.81
N ASP A 402 26.31 -8.15 -3.56
CA ASP A 402 24.97 -7.55 -3.63
C ASP A 402 24.72 -6.79 -4.96
N GLY A 403 25.17 -7.39 -6.07
CA GLY A 403 25.03 -6.84 -7.42
C GLY A 403 26.05 -5.76 -7.79
N VAL A 404 26.87 -5.29 -6.86
CA VAL A 404 27.86 -4.21 -7.09
C VAL A 404 29.24 -4.79 -7.35
N ASN A 405 29.95 -4.29 -8.37
CA ASN A 405 31.34 -4.66 -8.65
C ASN A 405 32.25 -4.10 -7.55
N VAL A 406 32.91 -4.99 -6.79
CA VAL A 406 33.78 -4.62 -5.66
C VAL A 406 35.26 -4.74 -5.99
N ALA A 407 35.63 -5.52 -7.00
CA ALA A 407 37.02 -5.65 -7.43
C ALA A 407 37.08 -6.17 -8.87
N GLU A 408 38.07 -5.67 -9.62
CA GLU A 408 38.35 -6.11 -10.98
C GLU A 408 39.86 -6.19 -11.23
N SER A 409 40.27 -7.17 -12.02
CA SER A 409 41.67 -7.36 -12.41
C SER A 409 41.77 -7.83 -13.86
N VAL A 410 42.58 -7.12 -14.65
CA VAL A 410 42.94 -7.52 -16.01
C VAL A 410 44.25 -8.29 -15.95
N LEU A 411 44.22 -9.57 -16.34
CA LEU A 411 45.41 -10.42 -16.32
C LEU A 411 46.40 -10.02 -17.43
N PRO A 412 47.71 -10.30 -17.24
CA PRO A 412 48.72 -10.06 -18.26
C PRO A 412 48.39 -10.75 -19.59
N ALA A 413 48.86 -10.16 -20.69
CA ALA A 413 48.74 -10.78 -22.01
C ALA A 413 49.45 -12.13 -22.04
N GLY A 414 48.88 -13.11 -22.76
CA GLY A 414 49.45 -14.45 -22.91
C GLY A 414 49.09 -15.43 -21.80
N VAL A 415 48.42 -14.99 -20.73
CA VAL A 415 47.82 -15.90 -19.75
C VAL A 415 46.76 -16.76 -20.44
N THR A 416 46.87 -18.08 -20.27
CA THR A 416 45.87 -19.04 -20.76
C THR A 416 45.30 -19.82 -19.59
N SER A 417 44.01 -20.15 -19.64
CA SER A 417 43.31 -20.99 -18.66
C SER A 417 42.92 -22.31 -19.31
N PRO A 418 42.95 -23.45 -18.59
CA PRO A 418 42.22 -24.64 -19.02
C PRO A 418 40.71 -24.37 -19.01
N SER A 419 39.93 -25.28 -19.61
CA SER A 419 38.48 -25.21 -19.55
C SER A 419 37.99 -25.14 -18.11
N ALA A 420 37.09 -24.20 -17.83
CA ALA A 420 36.40 -24.14 -16.55
C ALA A 420 35.62 -25.43 -16.24
N PHE A 421 35.25 -26.19 -17.29
CA PHE A 421 34.57 -27.48 -17.21
C PHE A 421 35.49 -28.65 -17.55
N GLU A 422 36.82 -28.54 -17.31
CA GLU A 422 37.78 -29.64 -17.48
C GLU A 422 37.28 -30.93 -16.80
N CYS A 423 36.82 -30.83 -15.55
CA CYS A 423 36.23 -31.94 -14.81
C CYS A 423 34.70 -31.93 -14.78
N GLY A 424 34.07 -30.79 -15.09
CA GLY A 424 32.62 -30.62 -15.06
C GLY A 424 31.96 -30.70 -13.69
N ARG A 425 32.70 -31.00 -12.60
CA ARG A 425 32.11 -31.15 -11.26
C ARG A 425 32.00 -29.80 -10.56
N LEU A 426 30.78 -29.36 -10.29
CA LEU A 426 30.48 -28.25 -9.38
C LEU A 426 30.54 -28.74 -7.94
N VAL A 427 31.11 -27.92 -7.06
CA VAL A 427 31.09 -28.11 -5.61
C VAL A 427 30.63 -26.81 -4.93
N VAL A 428 29.69 -26.90 -3.99
CA VAL A 428 29.33 -25.83 -3.05
C VAL A 428 29.65 -26.32 -1.65
N GLY A 429 30.31 -25.46 -0.85
CA GLY A 429 30.94 -25.82 0.42
C GLY A 429 32.45 -26.02 0.24
N PRO A 430 33.00 -27.23 0.45
CA PRO A 430 34.44 -27.46 0.48
C PRO A 430 35.11 -27.33 -0.90
N ALA A 431 36.43 -27.16 -0.89
CA ALA A 431 37.25 -27.29 -2.09
C ALA A 431 37.53 -28.75 -2.43
N VAL A 432 38.14 -28.96 -3.60
CA VAL A 432 38.71 -30.24 -4.02
C VAL A 432 40.21 -30.24 -3.74
N SER A 433 40.73 -31.28 -3.09
CA SER A 433 42.14 -31.40 -2.69
C SER A 433 43.04 -32.12 -3.70
N SER A 434 42.48 -32.69 -4.77
CA SER A 434 43.24 -33.46 -5.78
C SER A 434 43.71 -32.63 -6.96
N THR A 435 44.85 -33.02 -7.53
CA THR A 435 45.36 -32.56 -8.82
C THR A 435 44.80 -33.36 -10.01
N SER A 436 43.81 -34.22 -9.80
CA SER A 436 43.06 -34.95 -10.83
C SER A 436 41.56 -34.71 -10.67
N CYS A 437 40.77 -34.94 -11.73
CA CYS A 437 39.32 -34.90 -11.65
C CYS A 437 38.78 -35.98 -10.71
N ARG A 438 37.63 -35.71 -10.08
CA ARG A 438 37.01 -36.51 -9.02
C ARG A 438 37.88 -36.66 -7.77
N GLY A 439 38.62 -35.61 -7.42
CA GLY A 439 39.37 -35.51 -6.18
C GLY A 439 38.55 -35.59 -4.91
N ALA A 440 39.23 -35.89 -3.80
CA ALA A 440 38.66 -35.79 -2.47
C ALA A 440 38.31 -34.33 -2.12
N LEU A 441 37.33 -34.14 -1.23
CA LEU A 441 36.94 -32.82 -0.74
C LEU A 441 37.80 -32.44 0.47
N THR A 442 38.11 -31.14 0.60
CA THR A 442 38.82 -30.60 1.77
C THR A 442 37.91 -30.65 3.01
N PRO A 443 38.46 -30.71 4.23
CA PRO A 443 37.66 -30.68 5.46
C PRO A 443 37.10 -29.28 5.79
N THR A 444 37.54 -28.23 5.10
CA THR A 444 37.14 -26.84 5.35
C THR A 444 36.12 -26.33 4.33
N SER A 445 35.09 -25.62 4.82
CA SER A 445 34.08 -24.90 4.03
C SER A 445 33.68 -23.59 4.75
N PHE A 446 32.85 -22.75 4.13
CA PHE A 446 32.45 -21.46 4.71
C PHE A 446 31.61 -21.51 5.99
N GLY A 447 30.88 -22.60 6.25
CA GLY A 447 30.05 -22.72 7.46
C GLY A 447 28.87 -21.73 7.47
N GLY A 448 27.68 -22.19 7.12
CA GLY A 448 26.48 -21.36 7.11
C GLY A 448 25.41 -21.88 6.16
N GLN A 449 24.76 -21.00 5.42
CA GLN A 449 23.67 -21.32 4.50
C GLN A 449 24.00 -20.86 3.08
N ALA A 450 23.52 -21.59 2.07
CA ALA A 450 23.54 -21.15 0.69
C ALA A 450 22.20 -21.40 0.01
N ASP A 451 21.91 -20.57 -0.98
CA ASP A 451 20.68 -20.54 -1.77
C ASP A 451 21.02 -20.07 -3.19
N ASP A 452 20.16 -20.40 -4.14
CA ASP A 452 20.11 -19.78 -5.47
C ASP A 452 21.45 -19.84 -6.26
N VAL A 453 22.08 -21.02 -6.25
CA VAL A 453 23.38 -21.26 -6.89
C VAL A 453 23.21 -21.39 -8.40
N ARG A 454 23.91 -20.53 -9.16
CA ARG A 454 23.84 -20.48 -10.62
C ARG A 454 25.24 -20.55 -11.23
N VAL A 455 25.33 -21.26 -12.36
CA VAL A 455 26.53 -21.35 -13.18
C VAL A 455 26.18 -20.98 -14.61
N TYR A 456 26.85 -19.95 -15.14
CA TYR A 456 26.71 -19.49 -16.51
C TYR A 456 27.97 -19.78 -17.31
N ASN A 457 27.85 -20.35 -18.50
CA ASN A 457 28.97 -20.65 -19.40
C ASN A 457 29.44 -19.44 -20.23
N ARG A 458 29.21 -18.23 -19.72
CA ARG A 458 29.55 -16.94 -20.32
C ARG A 458 29.74 -15.88 -19.22
N PRO A 459 30.33 -14.72 -19.52
CA PRO A 459 30.28 -13.59 -18.61
C PRO A 459 28.89 -12.95 -18.67
N LEU A 460 28.31 -12.67 -17.50
CA LEU A 460 27.12 -11.82 -17.39
C LEU A 460 27.52 -10.33 -17.40
N SER A 461 26.65 -9.49 -17.95
CA SER A 461 26.79 -8.03 -17.81
C SER A 461 26.54 -7.59 -16.37
N ASP A 462 26.92 -6.36 -16.04
CA ASP A 462 26.71 -5.81 -14.70
C ASP A 462 25.19 -5.64 -14.41
N GLU A 463 24.39 -5.28 -15.42
CA GLU A 463 22.93 -5.19 -15.31
C GLU A 463 22.27 -6.58 -15.13
N GLU A 464 22.78 -7.59 -15.82
CA GLU A 464 22.33 -8.97 -15.64
C GLU A 464 22.64 -9.47 -14.23
N ILE A 465 23.82 -9.15 -13.70
CA ILE A 465 24.21 -9.49 -12.32
C ILE A 465 23.36 -8.74 -11.30
N ALA A 466 23.04 -7.46 -11.54
CA ALA A 466 22.15 -6.69 -10.67
C ALA A 466 20.70 -7.20 -10.65
N THR A 467 20.30 -8.00 -11.65
CA THR A 467 18.96 -8.61 -11.73
C THR A 467 18.86 -9.91 -10.92
N LEU A 468 19.98 -10.59 -10.66
CA LEU A 468 20.08 -11.84 -9.88
C LEU A 468 19.96 -11.57 -8.37
#